data_AF-A0A963EPW8-F1
#
_entry.id   AF-A0A963EPW8-F1
#
_cell.length_a   1.000
_cell.length_b   1.000
_cell.length_c   1.000
_cell.angle_alpha   90.00
_cell.angle_beta   90.00
_cell.angle_gamma   90.00
#
_symmetry.space_group_name_H-M   'P 1'
#
loop_
_entity.id
_entity.type
_entity.pdbx_description
1 polymer ?
#
loop_
_entity_poly.entity_id
_entity_poly.type
_entity_poly.pdbx_seq_one_letter_code
_entity_poly.pdbx_strand_id
1 'polypeptide(L)'
;VATDGHRLALCQQELKGSGVSEQQVIVPRKGVLELQRLLSGEGAVALEFGSNHIRVQLEGIRFTSKLIDGRFPEYERVIPQDTSNRLSADRLVFRNALQRTAILSNEKYRGIRLIIKDSGVTIQAHNPEQE
;
A
#
# COMPACT_ATOMS: atom_id res chain seq x y z
N VAL A 1 -6.04 -1.72 4.53
CA VAL A 1 -5.16 -2.62 3.74
C VAL A 1 -5.40 -2.39 2.26
N ALA A 2 -4.37 -2.50 1.42
CA ALA A 2 -4.51 -2.49 -0.03
C ALA A 2 -3.64 -3.60 -0.64
N THR A 3 -4.16 -4.31 -1.65
CA THR A 3 -3.44 -5.38 -2.36
C THR A 3 -3.90 -5.47 -3.81
N ASP A 4 -3.00 -5.86 -4.70
CA ASP A 4 -3.28 -6.20 -6.10
C ASP A 4 -3.07 -7.71 -6.38
N GLY A 5 -2.85 -8.51 -5.34
CA GLY A 5 -2.50 -9.94 -5.45
C GLY A 5 -1.01 -10.22 -5.64
N HIS A 6 -0.21 -9.22 -6.05
CA HIS A 6 1.25 -9.35 -6.19
C HIS A 6 2.00 -8.71 -5.03
N ARG A 7 1.44 -7.66 -4.42
CA ARG A 7 2.00 -6.94 -3.27
C ARG A 7 0.90 -6.40 -2.38
N LEU A 8 1.25 -6.14 -1.11
CA LEU A 8 0.33 -5.65 -0.10
C LEU A 8 0.91 -4.44 0.64
N ALA A 9 0.05 -3.49 0.98
CA ALA A 9 0.34 -2.38 1.87
C ALA A 9 -0.64 -2.36 3.06
N LEU A 10 -0.08 -2.26 4.27
CA LEU A 10 -0.82 -2.17 5.53
C LEU A 10 -0.40 -0.87 6.25
N CYS A 11 -1.38 -0.12 6.70
CA CYS A 11 -1.20 1.01 7.60
C CYS A 11 -2.32 0.92 8.64
N GLN A 12 -1.98 1.13 9.91
CA GLN A 12 -2.88 1.05 11.05
C GLN A 12 -2.63 2.24 11.97
N GLN A 13 -3.70 2.76 12.56
CA GLN A 13 -3.67 3.85 13.51
C GLN A 13 -4.64 3.51 14.65
N GLU A 14 -4.18 3.63 15.89
CA GLU A 14 -5.02 3.42 17.06
C GLU A 14 -6.00 4.59 17.22
N LEU A 15 -7.28 4.27 17.37
CA LEU A 15 -8.36 5.24 17.60
C LEU A 15 -8.76 5.20 19.09
N LYS A 16 -8.61 6.33 19.79
CA LYS A 16 -9.02 6.44 21.19
C LYS A 16 -10.52 6.67 21.29
N GLY A 17 -11.21 5.90 22.15
CA GLY A 17 -12.61 6.17 22.52
C GLY A 17 -13.66 5.78 21.48
N SER A 18 -13.31 5.06 20.43
CA SER A 18 -14.29 4.50 19.49
C SER A 18 -14.92 3.26 20.11
N GLY A 19 -16.09 3.38 20.74
CA GLY A 19 -16.95 2.25 21.13
C GLY A 19 -17.56 1.52 19.92
N VAL A 20 -16.82 1.46 18.81
CA VAL A 20 -17.25 0.95 17.52
C VAL A 20 -16.81 -0.51 17.43
N SER A 21 -17.76 -1.40 17.13
CA SER A 21 -17.47 -2.80 16.85
C SER A 21 -16.54 -2.93 15.64
N GLU A 22 -15.69 -3.94 15.63
CA GLU A 22 -14.85 -4.23 14.47
C GLU A 22 -15.69 -4.39 13.21
N GLN A 23 -15.45 -3.53 12.21
CA GLN A 23 -16.15 -3.55 10.94
C GLN A 23 -15.15 -3.50 9.79
N GLN A 24 -15.32 -4.41 8.82
CA GLN A 24 -14.54 -4.44 7.60
C GLN A 24 -15.38 -3.90 6.44
N VAL A 25 -14.85 -2.90 5.75
CA VAL A 25 -15.48 -2.32 4.54
C VAL A 25 -14.45 -2.18 3.43
N ILE A 26 -14.91 -2.34 2.19
CA ILE A 26 -14.06 -2.17 1.00
C ILE A 26 -14.52 -0.93 0.25
N VAL A 27 -13.69 0.12 0.26
CA VAL A 27 -13.98 1.37 -0.46
C VAL A 27 -13.40 1.27 -1.88
N PRO A 28 -14.19 1.58 -2.95
CA PRO A 28 -13.70 1.57 -4.31
C PRO A 28 -12.48 2.48 -4.51
N ARG A 29 -11.52 2.04 -5.34
CA ARG A 29 -10.29 2.81 -5.64
C ARG A 29 -10.56 4.27 -6.00
N LYS A 30 -11.54 4.53 -6.87
CA LYS A 30 -11.92 5.90 -7.25
C LYS A 30 -12.39 6.73 -6.05
N GLY A 31 -13.16 6.13 -5.14
CA GLY A 31 -13.64 6.79 -3.93
C GLY A 31 -12.51 7.12 -2.96
N VAL A 32 -11.55 6.20 -2.78
CA VAL A 32 -10.36 6.45 -1.96
C VAL A 32 -9.52 7.59 -2.53
N LEU A 33 -9.27 7.59 -3.84
CA LEU A 33 -8.49 8.64 -4.49
C LEU A 33 -9.18 10.01 -4.41
N GLU A 34 -10.50 10.05 -4.54
CA GLU A 34 -11.25 11.30 -4.40
C GLU A 34 -11.21 11.81 -2.96
N LEU A 35 -11.45 10.93 -1.98
CA LEU A 35 -11.33 11.30 -0.57
C LEU A 35 -9.94 11.84 -0.25
N GLN A 36 -8.87 11.23 -0.79
CA GLN A 36 -7.51 11.73 -0.61
C GLN A 36 -7.32 13.16 -1.14
N ARG A 37 -7.98 13.54 -2.24
CA ARG A 37 -7.90 14.91 -2.79
C ARG A 37 -8.65 15.92 -1.94
N LEU A 38 -9.72 15.49 -1.26
CA LEU A 38 -10.54 16.33 -0.40
C LEU A 38 -9.90 16.55 0.98
N LEU A 39 -9.09 15.61 1.45
CA LEU A 39 -8.39 15.73 2.72
C LEU A 39 -7.24 16.73 2.61
N SER A 40 -7.27 17.77 3.44
CA SER A 40 -6.21 18.79 3.56
C SER A 40 -5.00 18.29 4.37
N GLY A 41 -5.17 17.21 5.14
CA GLY A 41 -4.16 16.67 6.06
C GLY A 41 -4.26 17.22 7.48
N GLU A 42 -5.19 18.15 7.72
CA GLU A 42 -5.47 18.74 9.04
C GLU A 42 -6.97 18.64 9.36
N GLY A 43 -7.32 18.87 10.62
CA GLY A 43 -8.72 18.86 11.07
C GLY A 43 -9.27 17.47 11.40
N ALA A 44 -10.48 17.48 11.97
CA ALA A 44 -11.21 16.27 12.33
C ALA A 44 -12.14 15.84 11.20
N VAL A 45 -12.24 14.54 10.97
CA VAL A 45 -13.19 13.94 10.04
C VAL A 45 -14.17 13.05 10.79
N ALA A 46 -15.44 13.15 10.45
CA ALA A 46 -16.45 12.23 10.96
C ALA A 46 -16.69 11.12 9.94
N LEU A 47 -16.58 9.87 10.40
CA LEU A 47 -16.81 8.67 9.59
C LEU A 47 -18.13 8.03 10.00
N GLU A 48 -18.99 7.77 9.03
CA GLU A 48 -20.22 7.01 9.18
C GLU A 48 -20.16 5.79 8.26
N PHE A 49 -20.34 4.61 8.83
CA PHE A 49 -20.37 3.35 8.09
C PHE A 49 -21.81 2.83 8.04
N GLY A 50 -22.35 2.73 6.83
CA GLY A 50 -23.59 2.00 6.57
C GLY A 50 -23.33 0.57 6.10
N SER A 51 -24.39 -0.15 5.74
CA SER A 51 -24.28 -1.50 5.18
C SER A 51 -23.68 -1.52 3.77
N ASN A 52 -23.93 -0.48 2.97
CA ASN A 52 -23.52 -0.41 1.56
C ASN A 52 -22.88 0.93 1.17
N HIS A 53 -22.71 1.87 2.11
CA HIS A 53 -22.06 3.15 1.86
C HIS A 53 -21.15 3.53 3.02
N ILE A 54 -20.10 4.28 2.70
CA ILE A 54 -19.34 5.09 3.65
C ILE A 54 -19.69 6.54 3.43
N ARG A 55 -19.87 7.29 4.52
CA ARG A 55 -19.96 8.74 4.48
C ARG A 55 -18.84 9.34 5.31
N VAL A 56 -18.21 10.36 4.75
CA VAL A 56 -17.17 11.15 5.41
C VAL A 56 -17.61 12.60 5.43
N GLN A 57 -17.65 13.19 6.62
CA GLN A 57 -17.89 14.63 6.77
C GLN A 57 -16.58 15.33 7.13
N LEU A 58 -16.23 16.35 6.36
CA LEU A 58 -15.05 17.18 6.54
C LEU A 58 -15.42 18.63 6.17
N GLU A 59 -15.08 19.63 6.98
CA GLU A 59 -15.11 21.07 6.62
C GLU A 59 -16.27 21.54 5.68
N GLY A 60 -17.53 21.19 5.99
CA GLY A 60 -18.69 21.57 5.18
C GLY A 60 -18.94 20.73 3.92
N ILE A 61 -18.05 19.79 3.62
CA ILE A 61 -18.17 18.79 2.55
C ILE A 61 -18.71 17.48 3.13
N ARG A 62 -19.70 16.92 2.44
CA ARG A 62 -20.21 15.56 2.69
C ARG A 62 -19.85 14.66 1.53
N PHE A 63 -18.85 13.81 1.73
CA PHE A 63 -18.47 12.77 0.78
C PHE A 63 -19.26 11.49 1.06
N THR A 64 -19.83 10.86 0.04
CA THR A 64 -20.51 9.56 0.16
C THR A 64 -20.07 8.64 -0.97
N SER A 65 -19.68 7.41 -0.64
CA SER A 65 -19.26 6.40 -1.62
C SER A 65 -19.94 5.07 -1.34
N LYS A 66 -20.33 4.36 -2.41
CA LYS A 66 -20.75 2.96 -2.29
C LYS A 66 -19.58 2.10 -1.82
N LEU A 67 -19.86 1.10 -0.99
CA LEU A 67 -18.93 0.05 -0.65
C LEU A 67 -18.96 -1.04 -1.73
N ILE A 68 -17.83 -1.71 -1.93
CA ILE A 68 -17.78 -2.93 -2.75
C ILE A 68 -18.42 -4.05 -1.92
N ASP A 69 -19.41 -4.72 -2.52
CA ASP A 69 -20.00 -5.92 -1.94
C ASP A 69 -19.01 -7.09 -2.06
N GLY A 70 -18.58 -7.61 -0.92
CA GLY A 70 -17.60 -8.68 -0.85
C GLY A 70 -16.82 -8.71 0.45
N ARG A 71 -16.22 -9.86 0.73
CA ARG A 71 -15.32 -10.05 1.86
C ARG A 71 -13.89 -9.80 1.40
N PHE A 72 -13.15 -8.96 2.13
CA PHE A 72 -11.73 -8.77 1.85
C PHE A 72 -10.97 -10.06 2.23
N PRO A 73 -9.98 -10.51 1.44
CA PRO A 73 -9.24 -11.73 1.74
C PRO A 73 -8.56 -11.68 3.13
N GLU A 74 -8.31 -12.84 3.72
CA GLU A 74 -7.56 -12.98 4.97
C GLU A 74 -6.08 -12.64 4.76
N TYR A 75 -5.78 -11.34 4.78
CA TYR A 75 -4.48 -10.79 4.42
C TYR A 75 -3.39 -11.08 5.46
N GLU A 76 -3.74 -11.35 6.71
CA GLU A 76 -2.78 -11.69 7.76
C GLU A 76 -1.99 -12.96 7.43
N ARG A 77 -2.61 -13.91 6.70
CA ARG A 77 -1.97 -15.16 6.28
C ARG A 77 -0.84 -14.97 5.28
N VAL A 78 -0.78 -13.84 4.59
CA VAL A 78 0.24 -13.56 3.56
C VAL A 78 1.33 -12.61 4.06
N ILE A 79 1.21 -12.09 5.29
CA ILE A 79 2.25 -11.28 5.92
C ILE A 79 3.25 -12.22 6.61
N PRO A 80 4.52 -12.27 6.18
CA PRO A 80 5.52 -13.13 6.80
C PRO A 80 5.73 -12.73 8.27
N GLN A 81 5.48 -13.66 9.20
CA GLN A 81 5.65 -13.43 10.65
C GLN A 81 7.12 -13.57 11.06
N ASP A 82 7.78 -14.60 10.54
CA ASP A 82 9.19 -14.88 10.83
C ASP A 82 10.05 -14.66 9.58
N THR A 83 11.04 -13.78 9.71
CA THR A 83 12.06 -13.52 8.68
C THR A 83 13.44 -13.81 9.25
N SER A 84 14.13 -14.80 8.68
CA SER A 84 15.47 -15.22 9.12
C SER A 84 16.58 -14.27 8.65
N ASN A 85 16.36 -13.60 7.51
CA ASN A 85 17.33 -12.70 6.90
C ASN A 85 16.89 -11.24 7.06
N ARG A 86 17.75 -10.41 7.65
CA ARG A 86 17.52 -8.97 7.82
C ARG A 86 18.58 -8.17 7.06
N LEU A 87 18.12 -7.23 6.24
CA LEU A 87 18.96 -6.27 5.54
C LEU A 87 18.53 -4.86 5.96
N SER A 88 19.48 -4.07 6.46
CA SER A 88 19.28 -2.64 6.72
C SER A 88 20.05 -1.84 5.68
N ALA A 89 19.40 -0.86 5.04
CA ALA A 89 20.01 -0.02 4.02
C ALA A 89 19.40 1.38 4.07
N ASP A 90 20.18 2.38 3.64
CA ASP A 90 19.64 3.71 3.45
C ASP A 90 18.56 3.70 2.35
N ARG A 91 17.38 4.20 2.70
CA ARG A 91 16.20 4.16 1.82
C ARG A 91 16.44 4.90 0.50
N LEU A 92 17.08 6.06 0.53
CA LEU A 92 17.29 6.88 -0.66
C LEU A 92 18.37 6.29 -1.56
N VAL A 93 19.49 5.85 -0.98
CA VAL A 93 20.58 5.18 -1.69
C VAL A 93 20.06 3.92 -2.38
N PHE A 94 19.33 3.07 -1.66
CA PHE A 94 18.81 1.82 -2.20
C PHE A 94 17.76 2.06 -3.29
N ARG A 95 16.83 3.01 -3.07
CA ARG A 95 15.84 3.40 -4.08
C ARG A 95 16.51 3.91 -5.36
N ASN A 96 17.50 4.78 -5.24
CA ASN A 96 18.18 5.35 -6.40
C ASN A 96 18.99 4.28 -7.14
N ALA A 97 19.58 3.31 -6.43
CA ALA A 97 20.26 2.17 -7.05
C ALA A 97 19.28 1.29 -7.83
N LEU A 98 18.13 0.93 -7.25
CA LEU A 98 17.06 0.20 -7.94
C LEU A 98 16.56 0.94 -9.18
N GLN A 99 16.35 2.26 -9.09
CA GLN A 99 15.91 3.09 -10.22
C GLN A 99 16.91 3.08 -11.37
N ARG A 100 18.21 3.21 -11.08
CA ARG A 100 19.26 3.14 -12.12
C ARG A 100 19.31 1.77 -12.78
N THR A 101 19.25 0.70 -12.00
CA THR A 101 19.29 -0.67 -12.53
C THR A 101 18.04 -1.01 -13.33
N ALA A 102 16.87 -0.49 -12.95
CA ALA A 102 15.61 -0.72 -13.66
C ALA A 102 15.59 -0.17 -15.10
N ILE A 103 16.43 0.83 -15.42
CA ILE A 103 16.54 1.39 -16.78
C ILE A 103 16.91 0.31 -17.80
N LEU A 104 17.76 -0.64 -17.40
CA LEU A 104 18.24 -1.74 -18.24
C LEU A 104 17.46 -3.05 -18.01
N SER A 105 16.29 -2.98 -17.36
CA SER A 105 15.44 -4.15 -17.15
C SER A 105 14.45 -4.31 -18.29
N ASN A 106 14.05 -5.55 -18.58
CA ASN A 106 12.99 -5.81 -19.55
C ASN A 106 11.72 -5.00 -19.23
N GLU A 107 11.16 -4.28 -20.20
CA GLU A 107 10.06 -3.34 -19.98
C GLU A 107 8.77 -4.02 -19.48
N LYS A 108 8.54 -5.27 -19.87
CA LYS A 108 7.34 -6.04 -19.55
C LYS A 108 7.36 -6.61 -18.14
N TYR A 109 8.50 -7.14 -17.69
CA TYR A 109 8.62 -7.84 -16.41
C TYR A 109 9.31 -7.01 -15.31
N ARG A 110 10.16 -6.04 -15.70
CA ARG A 110 10.96 -5.17 -14.80
C ARG A 110 11.64 -5.93 -13.65
N GLY A 111 12.09 -7.14 -13.93
CA GLY A 111 12.72 -8.02 -12.96
C GLY A 111 14.11 -7.53 -12.55
N ILE A 112 14.38 -7.50 -11.25
CA ILE A 112 15.67 -7.12 -10.68
C ILE A 112 16.15 -8.27 -9.79
N ARG A 113 17.41 -8.67 -9.95
CA ARG A 113 18.07 -9.64 -9.08
C ARG A 113 18.86 -8.92 -8.00
N LEU A 114 18.57 -9.26 -6.73
CA LEU A 114 19.34 -8.82 -5.58
C LEU A 114 20.25 -9.95 -5.10
N ILE A 115 21.55 -9.68 -5.02
CA ILE A 115 22.53 -10.59 -4.46
C ILE A 115 23.01 -9.96 -3.16
N ILE A 116 22.62 -10.55 -2.04
CA ILE A 116 22.91 -10.05 -0.69
C ILE A 116 24.09 -10.86 -0.14
N LYS A 117 25.14 -10.17 0.31
CA LYS A 117 26.34 -10.72 0.96
C LYS A 117 26.69 -9.86 2.16
N ASP A 118 27.57 -10.34 3.02
CA ASP A 118 28.08 -9.55 4.17
C ASP A 118 28.76 -8.25 3.73
N SER A 119 29.36 -8.25 2.53
CA SER A 119 29.99 -7.08 1.92
C SER A 119 29.00 -6.07 1.31
N GLY A 120 27.69 -6.35 1.34
CA GLY A 120 26.65 -5.47 0.81
C GLY A 120 25.72 -6.13 -0.21
N VAL A 121 25.00 -5.30 -0.97
CA VAL A 121 23.97 -5.73 -1.92
C VAL A 121 24.37 -5.37 -3.35
N THR A 122 24.47 -6.38 -4.21
CA THR A 122 24.61 -6.19 -5.66
C THR A 122 23.23 -6.24 -6.30
N ILE A 123 22.92 -5.26 -7.15
CA ILE A 123 21.65 -5.13 -7.87
C ILE A 123 21.91 -5.32 -9.37
N GLN A 124 21.25 -6.29 -9.99
CA GLN A 124 21.40 -6.62 -11.41
C GLN A 124 20.06 -6.58 -12.14
N ALA A 125 20.06 -6.07 -13.36
CA ALA A 125 18.97 -6.19 -14.33
C ALA A 125 19.51 -6.87 -15.59
N HIS A 126 18.63 -7.54 -16.31
CA HIS A 126 18.94 -8.16 -17.60
C HIS A 126 17.83 -7.81 -18.60
N ASN A 127 18.23 -7.43 -19.80
CA ASN A 127 17.33 -7.16 -20.92
C ASN A 127 17.85 -7.88 -22.17
N PRO A 128 17.22 -8.98 -22.60
CA PRO A 128 17.65 -9.74 -23.77
C PRO A 128 17.58 -8.96 -25.09
N GLU A 129 16.81 -7.87 -25.16
CA GLU A 129 16.62 -7.07 -26.39
C GLU A 129 17.67 -5.96 -26.57
N GLN A 130 18.55 -5.75 -25.59
CA GLN A 130 19.61 -4.71 -25.63
C GLN A 130 21.03 -5.30 -25.56
N GLU A 131 21.18 -6.61 -25.83
CA GLU A 131 22.48 -7.25 -26.14
C GLU A 131 22.73 -7.32 -27.66
#